data_AF-A0A388Q292-F1
#
_entry.id   AF-A0A388Q292-F1
#
_cell.length_a   1.000
_cell.length_b   1.000
_cell.length_c   1.000
_cell.angle_alpha   90.00
_cell.angle_beta   90.00
_cell.angle_gamma   90.00
#
_symmetry.space_group_name_H-M   'P 1'
#
loop_
_entity.id
_entity.type
_entity.pdbx_description
1 polymer ?
#
loop_
_entity_poly.entity_id
_entity_poly.type
_entity_poly.pdbx_seq_one_letter_code
_entity_poly.pdbx_strand_id
1 'polypeptide(L)'
;MYIRALEYFLLTHQFAIIGNGSWSSALVKILTDNGHTVNWWMRSKTAIEHLHKTHHNPHYLKSVNYDMRLISLYDDIDRCIRQSDIILIGIPSAFIVDTLSALPKDIFQGKKILSAIKGILPNQNVLLNEYLETEFQVSIHDYCCIAGPCHAEEIAAEKLSYLTFASENIDLSKIIAPYFANHYLQTVLSNDVYGVQYAAVLKISMPWVPVSPTASIMAIIFLVSISPIALPSCNIL
;
A
#
# COMPACT_ATOMS: atom_id res chain seq x y z
N MET A 1 13.49 -21.35 12.84
CA MET A 1 12.09 -21.23 12.34
C MET A 1 11.14 -20.72 13.43
N TYR A 2 11.17 -21.26 14.65
CA TYR A 2 10.32 -20.80 15.77
C TYR A 2 10.62 -19.39 16.32
N ILE A 3 11.88 -18.94 16.29
CA ILE A 3 12.27 -17.62 16.85
C ILE A 3 11.66 -16.45 16.05
N ARG A 4 11.61 -16.54 14.71
CA ARG A 4 10.95 -15.51 13.88
C ARG A 4 9.44 -15.41 14.18
N ALA A 5 8.75 -16.54 14.35
CA ALA A 5 7.32 -16.55 14.65
C ALA A 5 6.96 -15.86 15.98
N LEU A 6 7.85 -15.92 16.97
CA LEU A 6 7.70 -15.23 18.26
C LEU A 6 7.98 -13.72 18.16
N GLU A 7 8.87 -13.27 17.29
CA GLU A 7 9.08 -11.83 17.00
C GLU A 7 7.89 -11.22 16.24
N TYR A 8 7.25 -11.97 15.32
CA TYR A 8 6.02 -11.53 14.65
C TYR A 8 4.82 -11.43 15.60
N PHE A 9 4.76 -12.25 16.65
CA PHE A 9 3.69 -12.22 17.64
C PHE A 9 3.70 -10.94 18.51
N LEU A 10 4.82 -10.20 18.53
CA LEU A 10 4.97 -8.94 19.29
C LEU A 10 4.71 -7.68 18.47
N LEU A 11 4.37 -7.81 17.18
CA LEU A 11 4.13 -6.69 16.27
C LEU A 11 2.62 -6.43 16.12
N THR A 12 1.95 -5.94 17.17
CA THR A 12 0.50 -5.68 17.10
C THR A 12 0.20 -4.24 16.68
N HIS A 13 0.64 -3.83 15.49
CA HIS A 13 0.10 -2.61 14.88
C HIS A 13 -1.24 -2.93 14.25
N GLN A 14 -2.26 -2.11 14.56
CA GLN A 14 -3.57 -2.22 13.94
C GLN A 14 -3.59 -1.41 12.65
N PHE A 15 -3.94 -2.06 11.54
CA PHE A 15 -4.07 -1.40 10.24
C PHE A 15 -5.47 -0.82 10.03
N ALA A 16 -5.56 0.40 9.50
CA ALA A 16 -6.76 0.90 8.84
C ALA A 16 -6.56 0.89 7.33
N ILE A 17 -7.47 0.24 6.60
CA ILE A 17 -7.45 0.19 5.14
C ILE A 17 -8.53 1.13 4.63
N ILE A 18 -8.12 2.16 3.93
CA ILE A 18 -8.98 3.23 3.43
C ILE A 18 -9.22 2.99 1.94
N GLY A 19 -10.42 2.50 1.62
CA GLY A 19 -10.86 2.21 0.26
C GLY A 19 -11.13 0.71 0.04
N ASN A 20 -12.05 0.40 -0.87
CA ASN A 20 -12.54 -0.96 -1.11
C ASN A 20 -12.35 -1.46 -2.56
N GLY A 21 -11.49 -0.81 -3.35
CA GLY A 21 -11.18 -1.23 -4.72
C GLY A 21 -10.40 -2.54 -4.78
N SER A 22 -10.13 -3.04 -6.00
CA SER A 22 -9.38 -4.30 -6.19
C SER A 22 -8.04 -4.31 -5.45
N TRP A 23 -7.28 -3.21 -5.50
CA TRP A 23 -5.97 -3.17 -4.86
C TRP A 23 -6.04 -3.18 -3.33
N SER A 24 -6.90 -2.36 -2.71
CA SER A 24 -7.14 -2.43 -1.26
C SER A 24 -7.64 -3.80 -0.81
N SER A 25 -8.52 -4.41 -1.60
CA SER A 25 -9.07 -5.74 -1.33
C SER A 25 -7.96 -6.81 -1.34
N ALA A 26 -7.03 -6.75 -2.29
CA ALA A 26 -5.85 -7.62 -2.34
C ALA A 26 -4.97 -7.44 -1.10
N LEU A 27 -4.75 -6.20 -0.67
CA LEU A 27 -3.92 -5.90 0.50
C LEU A 27 -4.57 -6.35 1.81
N VAL A 28 -5.90 -6.25 1.93
CA VAL A 28 -6.66 -6.85 3.03
C VAL A 28 -6.46 -8.36 3.04
N LYS A 29 -6.61 -9.03 1.88
CA LYS A 29 -6.40 -10.48 1.77
C LYS A 29 -5.02 -10.86 2.30
N ILE A 30 -3.96 -10.20 1.82
CA ILE A 30 -2.58 -10.46 2.25
C ILE A 30 -2.43 -10.35 3.77
N LEU A 31 -2.92 -9.25 4.36
CA LEU A 31 -2.82 -9.03 5.81
C LEU A 31 -3.57 -10.11 6.59
N THR A 32 -4.77 -10.49 6.15
CA THR A 32 -5.58 -11.52 6.80
C THR A 32 -5.04 -12.94 6.59
N ASP A 33 -4.44 -13.24 5.44
CA ASP A 33 -3.76 -14.52 5.19
C ASP A 33 -2.57 -14.70 6.15
N ASN A 34 -1.95 -13.58 6.54
CA ASN A 34 -0.85 -13.53 7.50
C ASN A 34 -1.34 -13.50 8.96
N GLY A 35 -2.65 -13.58 9.19
CA GLY A 35 -3.26 -13.63 10.51
C GLY A 35 -3.39 -12.28 11.21
N HIS A 36 -3.20 -11.16 10.50
CA HIS A 36 -3.35 -9.82 11.06
C HIS A 36 -4.80 -9.34 11.03
N THR A 37 -5.18 -8.62 12.07
CA THR A 37 -6.47 -7.93 12.14
C THR A 37 -6.42 -6.60 11.41
N VAL A 38 -7.50 -6.25 10.71
CA VAL A 38 -7.59 -4.98 9.97
C VAL A 38 -8.92 -4.27 10.23
N ASN A 39 -8.86 -2.95 10.34
CA ASN A 39 -10.01 -2.07 10.25
C ASN A 39 -10.16 -1.69 8.78
N TRP A 40 -11.27 -2.02 8.14
CA TRP A 40 -11.48 -1.76 6.72
C TRP A 40 -12.61 -0.77 6.53
N TRP A 41 -12.27 0.44 6.07
CA TRP A 41 -13.24 1.45 5.73
C TRP A 41 -13.74 1.30 4.29
N MET A 42 -15.06 1.31 4.13
CA MET A 42 -15.73 1.34 2.84
C MET A 42 -16.77 2.45 2.84
N ARG A 43 -16.79 3.28 1.78
CA ARG A 43 -17.77 4.37 1.64
C ARG A 43 -19.22 3.88 1.56
N SER A 44 -19.43 2.69 0.99
CA SER A 44 -20.77 2.15 0.73
C SER A 44 -21.22 1.19 1.83
N LYS A 45 -22.26 1.57 2.58
CA LYS A 45 -22.89 0.69 3.58
C LYS A 45 -23.44 -0.60 2.96
N THR A 46 -23.98 -0.52 1.75
CA THR A 46 -24.49 -1.71 1.05
C THR A 46 -23.37 -2.69 0.70
N ALA A 47 -22.17 -2.20 0.40
CA ALA A 47 -21.00 -3.05 0.18
C ALA A 47 -20.53 -3.71 1.48
N ILE A 48 -20.56 -2.98 2.61
CA ILE A 48 -20.26 -3.53 3.95
C ILE A 48 -21.24 -4.65 4.30
N GLU A 49 -22.55 -4.41 4.16
CA GLU A 49 -23.57 -5.41 4.45
C GLU A 49 -23.43 -6.65 3.58
N HIS A 50 -23.11 -6.47 2.29
CA HIS A 50 -22.86 -7.58 1.40
C HIS A 50 -21.63 -8.39 1.84
N LEU A 51 -20.49 -7.73 2.07
CA LEU A 51 -19.25 -8.37 2.50
C LEU A 51 -19.44 -9.12 3.82
N HIS A 52 -20.16 -8.54 4.78
CA HIS A 52 -20.47 -9.20 6.05
C HIS A 52 -21.33 -10.46 5.87
N LYS A 53 -22.25 -10.49 4.89
CA LYS A 53 -23.14 -11.65 4.65
C LYS A 53 -22.50 -12.74 3.80
N THR A 54 -21.73 -12.35 2.80
CA THR A 54 -21.22 -13.27 1.79
C THR A 54 -19.75 -13.60 1.98
N HIS A 55 -19.02 -12.81 2.78
CA HIS A 55 -17.57 -12.86 2.95
C HIS A 55 -16.80 -12.58 1.65
N HIS A 56 -17.46 -12.02 0.64
CA HIS A 56 -16.87 -11.64 -0.63
C HIS A 56 -17.11 -10.16 -0.90
N ASN A 57 -16.13 -9.49 -1.51
CA ASN A 57 -16.34 -8.12 -1.96
C ASN A 57 -17.18 -8.15 -3.25
N PRO A 58 -18.36 -7.50 -3.28
CA PRO A 58 -19.33 -7.65 -4.37
C PRO A 58 -18.83 -7.12 -5.72
N HIS A 59 -17.93 -6.15 -5.70
CA HIS A 59 -17.49 -5.43 -6.89
C HIS A 59 -16.06 -5.77 -7.30
N TYR A 60 -15.23 -6.24 -6.37
CA TYR A 60 -13.79 -6.42 -6.58
C TYR A 60 -13.32 -7.75 -5.99
N LEU A 61 -12.40 -8.43 -6.67
CA LEU A 61 -11.85 -9.72 -6.24
C LEU A 61 -12.91 -10.73 -5.77
N LYS A 62 -13.93 -10.95 -6.59
CA LYS A 62 -15.10 -11.81 -6.26
C LYS A 62 -14.75 -13.27 -5.95
N SER A 63 -13.56 -13.73 -6.31
CA SER A 63 -13.06 -15.07 -6.01
C SER A 63 -12.39 -15.19 -4.64
N VAL A 64 -12.18 -14.08 -3.94
CA VAL A 64 -11.54 -14.05 -2.62
C VAL A 64 -12.61 -14.14 -1.55
N ASN A 65 -12.47 -15.14 -0.69
CA ASN A 65 -13.25 -15.29 0.54
C ASN A 65 -12.46 -14.72 1.72
N TYR A 66 -13.03 -13.75 2.43
CA TYR A 66 -12.36 -13.07 3.54
C TYR A 66 -12.70 -13.72 4.89
N ASP A 67 -11.70 -13.86 5.76
CA ASP A 67 -11.93 -14.28 7.15
C ASP A 67 -12.45 -13.10 7.98
N MET A 68 -13.77 -13.02 8.13
CA MET A 68 -14.43 -11.94 8.86
C MET A 68 -14.05 -11.87 10.34
N ARG A 69 -13.42 -12.89 10.92
CA ARG A 69 -12.91 -12.83 12.31
C ARG A 69 -11.73 -11.88 12.47
N LEU A 70 -11.03 -11.59 11.38
CA LEU A 70 -9.87 -10.70 11.34
C LEU A 70 -10.21 -9.30 10.82
N ILE A 71 -11.46 -9.06 10.41
CA ILE A 71 -11.85 -7.81 9.73
C ILE A 71 -12.93 -7.09 10.52
N SER A 72 -12.64 -5.86 10.92
CA SER A 72 -13.61 -4.91 11.44
C SER A 72 -14.01 -3.93 10.33
N LEU A 73 -15.28 -3.94 9.91
CA LEU A 73 -15.77 -3.05 8.85
C LEU A 73 -16.25 -1.71 9.40
N TYR A 74 -15.90 -0.62 8.72
CA TYR A 74 -16.25 0.75 9.08
C TYR A 74 -16.89 1.49 7.91
N ASP A 75 -17.99 2.21 8.18
CA ASP A 75 -18.56 3.23 7.28
C ASP A 75 -18.14 4.66 7.67
N ASP A 76 -17.66 4.85 8.90
CA ASP A 76 -17.04 6.07 9.40
C ASP A 76 -15.50 6.02 9.29
N ILE A 77 -14.96 6.90 8.45
CA ILE A 77 -13.51 6.98 8.18
C ILE A 77 -12.72 7.54 9.36
N ASP A 78 -13.25 8.51 10.11
CA ASP A 78 -12.56 9.12 11.25
C ASP A 78 -12.37 8.06 12.34
N ARG A 79 -13.45 7.33 12.67
CA ARG A 79 -13.39 6.24 13.65
C ARG A 79 -12.42 5.13 13.21
N CYS A 80 -12.45 4.75 11.93
CA CYS A 80 -11.53 3.74 11.40
C CYS A 80 -10.06 4.15 11.61
N ILE A 81 -9.71 5.39 11.26
CA ILE A 81 -8.34 5.91 11.40
C ILE A 81 -7.92 6.05 12.86
N ARG A 82 -8.80 6.56 13.73
CA ARG A 82 -8.48 6.76 15.16
C ARG A 82 -8.17 5.46 15.89
N GLN A 83 -8.79 4.35 15.47
CA GLN A 83 -8.59 3.02 16.07
C GLN A 83 -7.42 2.23 15.45
N SER A 84 -6.53 2.89 14.71
CA SER A 84 -5.42 2.25 13.99
C SER A 84 -4.11 3.03 14.10
N ASP A 85 -3.00 2.30 13.98
CA ASP A 85 -1.64 2.81 14.05
C ASP A 85 -1.06 3.08 12.65
N ILE A 86 -1.35 2.18 11.70
CA ILE A 86 -0.89 2.26 10.32
C ILE A 86 -2.09 2.45 9.40
N ILE A 87 -2.09 3.54 8.63
CA ILE A 87 -3.17 3.89 7.71
C ILE A 87 -2.75 3.59 6.28
N LEU A 88 -3.32 2.52 5.72
CA LEU A 88 -3.15 2.15 4.33
C LEU A 88 -4.18 2.89 3.47
N ILE A 89 -3.71 3.80 2.61
CA ILE A 89 -4.56 4.56 1.71
C ILE A 89 -4.53 3.93 0.32
N GLY A 90 -5.64 3.33 -0.11
CA GLY A 90 -5.79 2.62 -1.39
C GLY A 90 -6.97 3.11 -2.24
N ILE A 91 -7.33 4.38 -2.11
CA ILE A 91 -8.37 5.03 -2.93
C ILE A 91 -7.76 5.49 -4.26
N PRO A 92 -8.47 5.40 -5.41
CA PRO A 92 -7.99 6.02 -6.65
C PRO A 92 -7.68 7.51 -6.47
N SER A 93 -6.62 8.01 -7.10
CA SER A 93 -6.11 9.36 -6.83
C SER A 93 -7.12 10.48 -7.05
N ALA A 94 -8.03 10.27 -8.00
CA ALA A 94 -9.12 11.20 -8.31
C ALA A 94 -10.09 11.47 -7.13
N PHE A 95 -10.19 10.57 -6.16
CA PHE A 95 -11.16 10.69 -5.05
C PHE A 95 -10.51 10.98 -3.70
N ILE A 96 -9.18 11.11 -3.63
CA ILE A 96 -8.46 11.30 -2.37
C ILE A 96 -8.85 12.62 -1.72
N VAL A 97 -8.77 13.73 -2.45
CA VAL A 97 -9.04 15.07 -1.92
C VAL A 97 -10.45 15.14 -1.36
N ASP A 98 -11.44 14.65 -2.11
CA ASP A 98 -12.84 14.60 -1.66
C ASP A 98 -13.03 13.73 -0.42
N THR A 99 -12.26 12.64 -0.29
CA THR A 99 -12.40 11.72 0.84
C THR A 99 -11.72 12.25 2.10
N LEU A 100 -10.55 12.87 1.97
CA LEU A 100 -9.75 13.28 3.12
C LEU A 100 -10.05 14.71 3.57
N SER A 101 -10.44 15.63 2.68
CA SER A 101 -10.63 17.05 3.01
C SER A 101 -11.63 17.34 4.13
N ALA A 102 -12.61 16.45 4.35
CA ALA A 102 -13.59 16.56 5.42
C ALA A 102 -13.07 16.09 6.79
N LEU A 103 -11.89 15.47 6.86
CA LEU A 103 -11.31 14.94 8.08
C LEU A 103 -10.68 16.05 8.93
N PRO A 104 -10.63 15.88 10.26
CA PRO A 104 -9.83 16.73 11.14
C PRO A 104 -8.37 16.78 10.71
N LYS A 105 -7.76 17.96 10.82
CA LYS A 105 -6.38 18.21 10.36
C LYS A 105 -5.34 17.42 11.16
N ASP A 106 -5.67 17.04 12.38
CA ASP A 106 -4.86 16.25 13.31
C ASP A 106 -5.10 14.73 13.20
N ILE A 107 -5.96 14.27 12.29
CA ILE A 107 -6.41 12.86 12.23
C ILE A 107 -5.27 11.85 12.08
N PHE A 108 -4.14 12.26 11.48
CA PHE A 108 -2.96 11.42 11.25
C PHE A 108 -1.84 11.61 12.29
N GLN A 109 -2.02 12.44 13.32
CA GLN A 109 -0.98 12.65 14.33
C GLN A 109 -0.61 11.34 15.04
N GLY A 110 0.70 11.05 15.08
CA GLY A 110 1.24 9.83 15.68
C GLY A 110 1.02 8.54 14.87
N LYS A 111 0.44 8.63 13.67
CA LYS A 111 0.15 7.48 12.81
C LYS A 111 1.20 7.33 11.73
N LYS A 112 1.34 6.10 11.19
CA LYS A 112 2.16 5.84 10.00
C LYS A 112 1.29 5.72 8.78
N ILE A 113 1.73 6.25 7.65
CA ILE A 113 1.00 6.19 6.39
C ILE A 113 1.62 5.16 5.47
N LEU A 114 0.78 4.28 4.92
CA LEU A 114 1.13 3.35 3.85
C LEU A 114 0.33 3.68 2.59
N SER A 115 0.95 4.39 1.65
CA SER A 115 0.32 4.74 0.39
C SER A 115 0.34 3.59 -0.60
N ALA A 116 -0.84 3.16 -1.04
CA ALA A 116 -1.02 2.21 -2.13
C ALA A 116 -1.51 2.90 -3.42
N ILE A 117 -1.37 4.22 -3.49
CA ILE A 117 -1.88 5.06 -4.56
C ILE A 117 -0.89 5.10 -5.71
N LYS A 118 -1.41 4.90 -6.91
CA LYS A 118 -0.64 4.90 -8.16
C LYS A 118 -1.16 6.07 -9.02
N GLY A 119 -0.88 7.30 -8.62
CA GLY A 119 -1.45 8.46 -9.29
C GLY A 119 -1.10 9.78 -8.63
N ILE A 120 -1.12 10.84 -9.44
CA ILE A 120 -1.03 12.22 -8.99
C ILE A 120 -2.44 12.68 -8.58
N LEU A 121 -2.54 13.49 -7.54
CA LEU A 121 -3.80 14.07 -7.11
C LEU A 121 -4.19 15.20 -8.07
N PRO A 122 -5.39 15.15 -8.67
CA PRO A 122 -5.82 16.15 -9.64
C PRO A 122 -5.97 17.53 -9.01
N ASN A 123 -6.00 18.57 -9.85
CA ASN A 123 -6.06 20.00 -9.51
C ASN A 123 -4.77 20.59 -8.93
N GLN A 124 -4.13 19.88 -8.00
CA GLN A 124 -2.89 20.34 -7.36
C GLN A 124 -1.63 19.83 -8.08
N ASN A 125 -1.76 18.74 -8.86
CA ASN A 125 -0.64 18.08 -9.55
C ASN A 125 0.47 17.62 -8.60
N VAL A 126 0.10 17.18 -7.39
CA VAL A 126 1.01 16.72 -6.34
C VAL A 126 0.84 15.23 -6.06
N LEU A 127 1.86 14.61 -5.50
CA LEU A 127 1.81 13.26 -4.95
C LEU A 127 1.08 13.25 -3.61
N LEU A 128 0.70 12.05 -3.14
CA LEU A 128 -0.02 11.91 -1.88
C LEU A 128 0.81 12.41 -0.68
N ASN A 129 2.11 12.12 -0.64
CA ASN A 129 2.96 12.56 0.47
C ASN A 129 2.98 14.09 0.61
N GLU A 130 3.09 14.81 -0.51
CA GLU A 130 3.10 16.29 -0.54
C GLU A 130 1.74 16.86 -0.09
N TYR A 131 0.64 16.23 -0.53
CA TYR A 131 -0.70 16.59 -0.08
C TYR A 131 -0.89 16.37 1.43
N LEU A 132 -0.46 15.22 1.95
CA LEU A 132 -0.59 14.90 3.38
C LEU A 132 0.30 15.77 4.26
N GLU A 133 1.49 16.12 3.78
CA GLU A 133 2.37 17.08 4.44
C GLU A 133 1.71 18.47 4.54
N THR A 134 1.18 18.96 3.42
CA THR A 134 0.55 20.29 3.36
C THR A 134 -0.74 20.36 4.17
N GLU A 135 -1.63 19.38 3.99
CA GLU A 135 -3.00 19.45 4.51
C GLU A 135 -3.16 18.83 5.90
N PHE A 136 -2.25 17.94 6.32
CA PHE A 136 -2.36 17.18 7.57
C PHE A 136 -1.06 17.14 8.38
N GLN A 137 -0.01 17.82 7.93
CA GLN A 137 1.30 17.88 8.62
C GLN A 137 1.93 16.49 8.83
N VAL A 138 1.66 15.56 7.92
CA VAL A 138 2.29 14.23 7.94
C VAL A 138 3.73 14.37 7.47
N SER A 139 4.68 13.99 8.32
CA SER A 139 6.09 13.98 7.94
C SER A 139 6.37 12.89 6.91
N ILE A 140 7.25 13.18 5.95
CA ILE A 140 7.76 12.18 5.00
C ILE A 140 8.45 10.99 5.72
N HIS A 141 8.96 11.17 6.93
CA HIS A 141 9.55 10.09 7.73
C HIS A 141 8.52 9.14 8.35
N ASP A 142 7.24 9.53 8.36
CA ASP A 142 6.11 8.69 8.76
C ASP A 142 5.34 8.11 7.56
N TYR A 143 5.85 8.34 6.35
CA TYR A 143 5.25 7.91 5.10
C TYR A 143 6.03 6.77 4.45
N CYS A 144 5.31 5.75 4.04
CA CYS A 144 5.81 4.65 3.22
C CYS A 144 4.88 4.49 2.02
N CYS A 145 5.42 4.21 0.83
CA CYS A 145 4.62 3.86 -0.35
C CYS A 145 4.89 2.42 -0.78
N ILE A 146 3.87 1.79 -1.36
CA ILE A 146 3.95 0.43 -1.91
C ILE A 146 3.67 0.42 -3.40
N ALA A 147 4.57 -0.21 -4.15
CA ALA A 147 4.38 -0.44 -5.57
C ALA A 147 5.03 -1.75 -6.02
N GLY A 148 4.59 -2.28 -7.15
CA GLY A 148 5.20 -3.46 -7.75
C GLY A 148 4.49 -3.88 -9.02
N PRO A 149 5.09 -4.81 -9.79
CA PRO A 149 4.52 -5.34 -11.01
C PRO A 149 3.47 -6.41 -10.70
N CYS A 150 2.44 -6.03 -9.96
CA CYS A 150 1.43 -6.97 -9.50
C CYS A 150 0.03 -6.43 -9.74
N HIS A 151 -0.84 -7.28 -10.27
CA HIS A 151 -2.28 -7.03 -10.37
C HIS A 151 -3.02 -7.66 -9.20
N ALA A 152 -4.14 -7.06 -8.81
CA ALA A 152 -4.93 -7.52 -7.67
C ALA A 152 -5.44 -8.95 -7.88
N GLU A 153 -5.76 -9.31 -9.13
CA GLU A 153 -6.19 -10.63 -9.55
C GLU A 153 -5.08 -11.69 -9.41
N GLU A 154 -3.81 -11.29 -9.55
CA GLU A 154 -2.67 -12.20 -9.35
C GLU A 154 -2.43 -12.49 -7.88
N ILE A 155 -2.61 -11.48 -7.01
CA ILE A 155 -2.64 -11.67 -5.55
C ILE A 155 -3.80 -12.58 -5.14
N ALA A 156 -5.00 -12.35 -5.70
CA ALA A 156 -6.16 -13.19 -5.41
C ALA A 156 -5.96 -14.65 -5.83
N ALA A 157 -5.12 -14.89 -6.84
CA ALA A 157 -4.73 -16.23 -7.31
C ALA A 157 -3.42 -16.75 -6.65
N GLU A 158 -2.91 -16.06 -5.63
CA GLU A 158 -1.71 -16.45 -4.87
C GLU A 158 -0.49 -16.72 -5.76
N LYS A 159 -0.36 -15.95 -6.84
CA LYS A 159 0.82 -16.02 -7.71
C LYS A 159 2.00 -15.32 -7.06
N LEU A 160 3.18 -15.95 -7.17
CA LEU A 160 4.43 -15.39 -6.66
C LEU A 160 4.62 -13.96 -7.17
N SER A 161 4.62 -13.01 -6.24
CA SER A 161 4.61 -11.57 -6.50
C SER A 161 5.64 -10.85 -5.63
N TYR A 162 6.05 -9.66 -6.08
CA TYR A 162 7.01 -8.81 -5.38
C TYR A 162 6.42 -7.41 -5.19
N LEU A 163 6.44 -6.89 -3.97
CA LEU A 163 6.09 -5.50 -3.65
C LEU A 163 7.26 -4.77 -3.02
N THR A 164 7.54 -3.58 -3.55
CA THR A 164 8.51 -2.65 -3.01
C THR A 164 7.83 -1.74 -1.99
N PHE A 165 8.40 -1.65 -0.79
CA PHE A 165 8.04 -0.71 0.27
C PHE A 165 9.14 0.36 0.32
N ALA A 166 8.79 1.61 -0.01
CA ALA A 166 9.72 2.72 -0.03
C ALA A 166 9.39 3.76 1.04
N SER A 167 10.39 4.19 1.80
CA SER A 167 10.28 5.27 2.80
C SER A 167 11.63 5.97 2.95
N GLU A 168 11.62 7.29 3.14
CA GLU A 168 12.81 8.06 3.54
C GLU A 168 13.35 7.58 4.90
N ASN A 169 12.45 7.05 5.76
CA ASN A 169 12.82 6.34 6.97
C ASN A 169 12.82 4.83 6.69
N ILE A 170 13.98 4.26 6.35
CA ILE A 170 14.08 2.83 6.01
C ILE A 170 13.60 1.91 7.13
N ASP A 171 13.69 2.34 8.40
CA ASP A 171 13.22 1.55 9.54
C ASP A 171 11.70 1.44 9.56
N LEU A 172 10.98 2.46 9.06
CA LEU A 172 9.53 2.36 8.86
C LEU A 172 9.19 1.24 7.87
N SER A 173 9.88 1.18 6.73
CA SER A 173 9.67 0.09 5.75
C SER A 173 10.03 -1.28 6.32
N LYS A 174 11.07 -1.37 7.17
CA LYS A 174 11.42 -2.62 7.89
C LYS A 174 10.35 -3.04 8.90
N ILE A 175 9.61 -2.10 9.49
CA ILE A 175 8.49 -2.39 10.38
C ILE A 175 7.27 -2.85 9.58
N ILE A 176 6.95 -2.18 8.48
CA ILE A 176 5.70 -2.42 7.73
C ILE A 176 5.79 -3.62 6.78
N ALA A 177 6.87 -3.75 6.00
CA ALA A 177 6.97 -4.76 4.95
C ALA A 177 6.77 -6.22 5.45
N PRO A 178 7.28 -6.61 6.63
CA PRO A 178 7.10 -7.96 7.16
C PRO A 178 5.64 -8.37 7.37
N TYR A 179 4.71 -7.43 7.56
CA TYR A 179 3.27 -7.73 7.67
C TYR A 179 2.67 -8.30 6.38
N PHE A 180 3.30 -8.05 5.23
CA PHE A 180 2.81 -8.47 3.93
C PHE A 180 3.52 -9.71 3.39
N ALA A 181 4.76 -9.97 3.83
CA ALA A 181 5.56 -11.08 3.32
C ALA A 181 4.95 -12.45 3.70
N ASN A 182 4.76 -13.33 2.70
CA ASN A 182 4.26 -14.69 2.89
C ASN A 182 4.72 -15.64 1.78
N HIS A 183 4.08 -16.80 1.65
CA HIS A 183 4.49 -17.84 0.70
C HIS A 183 4.32 -17.44 -0.78
N TYR A 184 3.41 -16.52 -1.10
CA TYR A 184 3.20 -16.01 -2.47
C TYR A 184 3.63 -14.55 -2.65
N LEU A 185 3.93 -13.81 -1.58
CA LEU A 185 4.32 -12.42 -1.65
C LEU A 185 5.67 -12.17 -0.98
N GLN A 186 6.62 -11.66 -1.76
CA GLN A 186 7.91 -11.21 -1.27
C GLN A 186 7.95 -9.68 -1.22
N THR A 187 8.67 -9.14 -0.25
CA THR A 187 8.79 -7.69 -0.06
C THR A 187 10.22 -7.21 -0.30
N VAL A 188 10.36 -6.11 -1.03
CA VAL A 188 11.62 -5.42 -1.29
C VAL A 188 11.58 -4.07 -0.59
N LEU A 189 12.69 -3.63 -0.02
CA LEU A 189 12.79 -2.31 0.61
C LEU A 189 13.48 -1.33 -0.33
N SER A 190 13.06 -0.07 -0.27
CA SER A 190 13.70 1.06 -0.96
C SER A 190 13.70 2.29 -0.05
N ASN A 191 14.64 3.19 -0.27
CA ASN A 191 14.62 4.55 0.30
C ASN A 191 14.18 5.60 -0.72
N ASP A 192 13.96 5.23 -1.98
CA ASP A 192 13.55 6.14 -3.05
C ASP A 192 12.01 6.22 -3.15
N VAL A 193 11.42 7.04 -2.27
CA VAL A 193 9.96 7.25 -2.22
C VAL A 193 9.42 7.88 -3.50
N TYR A 194 10.12 8.88 -4.04
CA TYR A 194 9.69 9.61 -5.23
C TYR A 194 9.80 8.74 -6.48
N GLY A 195 10.93 8.07 -6.71
CA GLY A 195 11.12 7.20 -7.87
C GLY A 195 10.09 6.07 -7.91
N VAL A 196 9.76 5.47 -6.76
CA VAL A 196 8.72 4.44 -6.66
C VAL A 196 7.33 5.00 -6.99
N GLN A 197 6.97 6.18 -6.47
CA GLN A 197 5.68 6.81 -6.78
C GLN A 197 5.56 7.22 -8.25
N TYR A 198 6.59 7.87 -8.80
CA TYR A 198 6.59 8.27 -10.21
C TYR A 198 6.59 7.07 -11.16
N ALA A 199 7.32 6.01 -10.86
CA ALA A 199 7.25 4.77 -11.64
C ALA A 199 5.83 4.18 -11.65
N ALA A 200 5.14 4.21 -10.51
CA ALA A 200 3.75 3.76 -10.42
C ALA A 200 2.78 4.64 -11.25
N VAL A 201 2.98 5.96 -11.24
CA VAL A 201 2.22 6.91 -12.07
C VAL A 201 2.44 6.63 -13.56
N LEU A 202 3.71 6.57 -13.99
CA LEU A 202 4.08 6.35 -15.39
C LEU A 202 3.54 5.02 -15.94
N LYS A 203 3.57 3.96 -15.12
CA LYS A 203 3.00 2.65 -15.49
C LYS A 203 1.51 2.76 -15.85
N ILE A 204 0.73 3.53 -15.10
CA ILE A 204 -0.71 3.68 -15.37
C ILE A 204 -0.98 4.54 -16.60
N SER A 205 -0.16 5.57 -16.83
CA SER A 205 -0.26 6.39 -18.04
C SER A 205 0.15 5.63 -19.31
N MET A 206 0.90 4.53 -19.19
CA MET A 206 1.39 3.71 -20.31
C MET A 206 0.93 2.25 -20.23
N PRO A 207 -0.39 1.96 -20.28
CA PRO A 207 -0.91 0.60 -20.09
C PRO A 207 -0.51 -0.39 -21.21
N TRP A 208 -0.07 0.12 -22.36
CA TRP A 208 0.31 -0.67 -23.54
C TRP A 208 1.76 -1.11 -23.57
N VAL A 209 2.59 -0.67 -22.63
CA VAL A 209 3.98 -1.13 -22.53
C VAL A 209 3.98 -2.46 -21.78
N PRO A 210 4.21 -3.61 -22.43
CA PRO A 210 4.28 -4.89 -21.75
C PRO A 210 5.47 -4.87 -20.79
N VAL A 211 5.18 -4.73 -19.51
CA VAL A 211 6.14 -4.97 -18.43
C VAL A 211 6.34 -6.48 -18.35
N SER A 212 7.27 -7.01 -19.14
CA SER A 212 7.79 -8.36 -18.89
C SER A 212 8.37 -8.42 -17.46
N PRO A 213 8.48 -9.60 -16.84
CA PRO A 213 9.12 -9.73 -15.53
C PRO A 213 10.53 -9.11 -15.51
N THR A 214 11.23 -9.17 -16.64
CA THR A 214 12.54 -8.54 -16.87
C THR A 214 12.45 -7.02 -17.10
N ALA A 215 11.40 -6.51 -17.74
CA ALA A 215 11.20 -5.08 -17.99
C ALA A 215 10.63 -4.34 -16.77
N SER A 216 10.05 -5.02 -15.78
CA SER A 216 9.69 -4.36 -14.50
C SER A 216 10.92 -4.10 -13.66
N ILE A 217 11.84 -5.06 -13.63
CA ILE A 217 13.15 -4.91 -13.00
C ILE A 217 13.99 -3.92 -13.82
N MET A 218 14.01 -4.01 -15.14
CA MET A 218 14.74 -3.03 -15.95
C MET A 218 14.10 -1.64 -15.98
N ALA A 219 12.78 -1.45 -16.01
CA ALA A 219 12.21 -0.09 -15.99
C ALA A 219 12.37 0.56 -14.61
N ILE A 220 12.27 -0.21 -13.52
CA ILE A 220 12.58 0.27 -12.17
C ILE A 220 14.09 0.50 -12.02
N ILE A 221 14.96 -0.39 -12.51
CA ILE A 221 16.41 -0.18 -12.53
C ILE A 221 16.76 1.02 -13.43
N PHE A 222 16.19 1.17 -14.62
CA PHE A 222 16.51 2.24 -15.58
C PHE A 222 15.97 3.59 -15.12
N LEU A 223 14.87 3.63 -14.35
CA LEU A 223 14.36 4.86 -13.73
C LEU A 223 15.07 5.20 -12.40
N VAL A 224 15.52 4.20 -11.62
CA VAL A 224 16.27 4.41 -10.36
C VAL A 224 17.78 4.60 -10.61
N SER A 225 18.31 4.20 -11.77
CA SER A 225 19.74 4.37 -12.13
C SER A 225 20.10 5.74 -12.67
N ILE A 226 19.14 6.68 -12.80
CA ILE A 226 19.41 8.06 -13.23
C ILE A 226 19.53 8.96 -12.00
N SER A 227 20.49 8.64 -11.13
CA SER A 227 21.01 9.59 -10.14
C SER A 227 22.54 9.58 -10.26
N PRO A 228 23.22 10.73 -10.41
CA PRO A 228 24.63 10.76 -10.78
C PRO A 228 25.47 10.54 -9.52
N ILE A 229 25.75 9.29 -9.17
CA ILE A 229 26.80 8.96 -8.22
C ILE A 229 27.83 8.10 -8.95
N ALA A 230 29.01 8.69 -9.11
CA ALA A 230 30.18 8.16 -9.78
C ALA A 230 30.52 6.74 -9.32
N LEU A 231 30.68 5.83 -10.28
CA LEU A 231 31.44 4.59 -10.08
C LEU A 231 32.87 4.82 -10.61
N PRO A 232 33.91 4.59 -9.80
CA PRO A 232 35.27 4.55 -10.31
C PRO A 232 35.44 3.30 -11.18
N SER A 233 36.15 3.50 -12.29
CA SER A 233 36.57 2.51 -13.26
C SER A 233 37.21 1.28 -12.60
N CYS A 234 36.62 0.11 -12.85
CA CYS A 234 37.30 -1.17 -12.63
C CYS A 234 37.48 -1.86 -13.99
N ASN A 235 38.74 -1.92 -14.42
CA ASN A 235 39.20 -2.59 -15.62
C ASN A 235 39.01 -4.11 -15.48
N ILE A 236 38.45 -4.71 -16.52
CA ILE A 236 38.38 -6.15 -16.72
C ILE A 236 39.72 -6.61 -17.32
N LEU A 237 40.39 -7.52 -16.63
CA LEU A 237 41.20 -8.59 -17.24
C LEU A 237 40.47 -9.91 -17.00
#